data_AF-A0A544Y175-F1
#
_entry.id   AF-A0A544Y175-F1
#
_cell.length_a   1.000
_cell.length_b   1.000
_cell.length_c   1.000
_cell.angle_alpha   90.00
_cell.angle_beta   90.00
_cell.angle_gamma   90.00
#
_symmetry.space_group_name_H-M   'P 1'
#
loop_
_entity.id
_entity.type
_entity.pdbx_description
1 polymer ?
#
loop_
_entity_poly.entity_id
_entity_poly.type
_entity_poly.pdbx_seq_one_letter_code
_entity_poly.pdbx_strand_id
1 'polypeptide(L)'
;MDDMRARAKAIEDFAAALRELRKSVGNPPFREMSGRSGAISHTTLHEATKGNRLPSWETTVEFVKACGADPAAYRERWEIANLAVRSASAGVPSNHAGVVAAHPPHELENAVSDVVEGPWPAGETPASPPATGPVSSVPGDRGRFRPARPVVAALAVGAVGVAAVVLVAVTGDRGSGTDGPSVNPPESPSTTRLSAADCPVHPTNPPWSLPAHQGDSAKFIGDITLPDCTHVGPRQTVTKVWRLKNAGTVPWKAYSLHRLDLPQQPDQCQTVSDIPIKDTRPGEMVDIRTDIITPKKPGLCYVRFKMMEGSGQVAFPGGRPLNFQIIVD
;
A
#
# COMPACT_ATOMS: atom_id res chain seq x y z
N MET A 1 -14.14 31.69 12.71
CA MET A 1 -13.68 32.36 11.47
C MET A 1 -12.21 32.78 11.57
N ASP A 2 -11.75 33.33 12.69
CA ASP A 2 -10.36 33.77 12.85
C ASP A 2 -9.34 32.64 12.76
N ASP A 3 -9.68 31.47 13.28
CA ASP A 3 -8.82 30.28 13.24
C ASP A 3 -8.65 29.71 11.81
N MET A 4 -9.70 29.72 10.97
CA MET A 4 -9.57 29.39 9.54
C MET A 4 -8.70 30.41 8.78
N ARG A 5 -8.82 31.70 9.12
CA ARG A 5 -7.99 32.76 8.52
C ARG A 5 -6.53 32.62 8.95
N ALA A 6 -6.27 32.28 10.21
CA ALA A 6 -4.94 32.00 10.74
C ALA A 6 -4.31 30.79 10.05
N ARG A 7 -5.07 29.71 9.85
CA ARG A 7 -4.63 28.54 9.07
C ARG A 7 -4.26 28.90 7.64
N ALA A 8 -5.14 29.60 6.92
CA ALA A 8 -4.89 29.98 5.53
C ALA A 8 -3.64 30.87 5.42
N LYS A 9 -3.49 31.83 6.33
CA LYS A 9 -2.30 32.68 6.42
C LYS A 9 -1.03 31.87 6.67
N ALA A 10 -1.04 30.91 7.60
CA ALA A 10 0.14 30.11 7.90
C ALA A 10 0.59 29.23 6.72
N ILE A 11 -0.36 28.68 5.95
CA ILE A 11 -0.07 27.93 4.73
C ILE A 11 0.55 28.83 3.67
N GLU A 12 -0.05 30.01 3.44
CA GLU A 12 0.42 30.97 2.43
C GLU A 12 1.80 31.52 2.78
N ASP A 13 2.03 31.89 4.04
CA ASP A 13 3.33 32.38 4.53
C ASP A 13 4.44 31.34 4.33
N PHE A 14 4.15 30.05 4.58
CA PHE A 14 5.12 28.98 4.35
C PHE A 14 5.38 28.73 2.86
N ALA A 15 4.33 28.72 2.02
CA ALA A 15 4.50 28.59 0.58
C ALA A 15 5.28 29.78 -0.02
N ALA A 16 5.08 30.99 0.50
CA ALA A 16 5.87 32.16 0.15
C ALA A 16 7.35 32.00 0.51
N ALA A 17 7.66 31.42 1.67
CA ALA A 17 9.05 31.12 2.06
C ALA A 17 9.74 30.14 1.09
N LEU A 18 9.02 29.13 0.58
CA LEU A 18 9.54 28.21 -0.44
C LEU A 18 9.74 28.91 -1.80
N ARG A 19 8.81 29.79 -2.19
CA ARG A 19 8.96 30.62 -3.39
C ARG A 19 10.17 31.54 -3.30
N GLU A 20 10.39 32.16 -2.15
CA GLU A 20 11.53 33.04 -1.93
C GLU A 20 12.86 32.27 -1.94
N LEU A 21 12.92 31.10 -1.32
CA LEU A 21 14.09 30.22 -1.44
C LEU A 21 14.39 29.86 -2.88
N ARG A 22 13.36 29.46 -3.65
CA ARG A 22 13.54 29.12 -5.06
C ARG A 22 14.06 30.32 -5.86
N LYS A 23 13.53 31.52 -5.58
CA LYS A 23 13.96 32.76 -6.21
C LYS A 23 15.41 33.12 -5.86
N SER A 24 15.84 32.94 -4.61
CA SER A 24 17.20 33.30 -4.16
C SER A 24 18.29 32.46 -4.83
N VAL A 25 17.95 31.27 -5.34
CA VAL A 25 18.87 30.36 -6.03
C VAL A 25 18.72 30.38 -7.56
N GLY A 26 18.14 31.45 -8.11
CA GLY A 26 18.00 31.66 -9.57
C GLY A 26 16.73 31.10 -10.19
N ASN A 27 15.72 30.77 -9.36
CA ASN A 27 14.41 30.28 -9.78
C ASN A 27 14.46 29.03 -10.71
N PRO A 28 15.19 27.96 -10.35
CA PRO A 28 15.33 26.78 -11.19
C PRO A 28 13.96 26.18 -11.54
N PRO A 29 13.74 25.69 -12.78
CA PRO A 29 12.48 25.06 -13.15
C PRO A 29 12.21 23.82 -12.31
N PHE A 30 10.95 23.57 -11.96
CA PHE A 30 10.58 22.41 -11.10
C PHE A 30 11.02 21.06 -11.67
N ARG A 31 11.13 20.95 -13.00
CA ARG A 31 11.63 19.74 -13.67
C ARG A 31 13.09 19.48 -13.34
N GLU A 32 13.91 20.53 -13.30
CA GLU A 32 15.31 20.43 -12.91
C GLU A 32 15.43 20.11 -11.42
N MET A 33 14.67 20.80 -10.57
CA MET A 33 14.64 20.51 -9.13
C MET A 33 14.23 19.06 -8.82
N SER A 34 13.27 18.53 -9.57
CA SER A 34 12.85 17.13 -9.48
C SER A 34 13.97 16.16 -9.90
N GLY A 35 14.71 16.49 -10.96
CA GLY A 35 15.90 15.72 -11.34
C GLY A 35 17.01 15.76 -10.28
N ARG A 36 17.20 16.89 -9.60
CA ARG A 36 18.18 17.05 -8.51
C ARG A 36 17.80 16.29 -7.24
N SER A 37 16.52 16.26 -6.88
CA SER A 37 16.06 15.54 -5.68
C SER A 37 15.97 14.03 -5.92
N GLY A 38 15.57 13.60 -7.12
CA GLY A 38 15.36 12.19 -7.47
C GLY A 38 14.23 11.49 -6.69
N ALA A 39 13.64 12.17 -5.71
CA ALA A 39 12.67 11.63 -4.77
C ALA A 39 11.26 12.23 -4.94
N ILE A 40 11.13 13.40 -5.59
CA ILE A 40 9.87 14.13 -5.72
C ILE A 40 9.68 14.65 -7.14
N SER A 41 8.47 14.55 -7.67
CA SER A 41 8.10 15.00 -9.01
C SER A 41 8.03 16.53 -9.13
N HIS A 42 8.21 17.04 -10.35
CA HIS A 42 8.07 18.47 -10.64
C HIS A 42 6.68 19.04 -10.31
N THR A 43 5.62 18.22 -10.44
CA THR A 43 4.26 18.62 -10.09
C THR A 43 4.10 18.77 -8.58
N THR A 44 4.65 17.87 -7.76
CA THR A 44 4.63 18.00 -6.30
C THR A 44 5.43 19.20 -5.81
N LEU A 45 6.59 19.49 -6.42
CA LEU A 45 7.36 20.71 -6.12
C LEU A 45 6.59 21.98 -6.49
N HIS A 46 5.85 21.98 -7.61
CA HIS A 46 4.98 23.07 -7.99
C HIS A 46 3.83 23.27 -6.99
N GLU A 47 3.12 22.20 -6.61
CA GLU A 47 2.03 22.27 -5.63
C GLU A 47 2.51 22.82 -4.27
N ALA A 48 3.70 22.45 -3.81
CA ALA A 48 4.27 22.95 -2.56
C ALA A 48 4.40 24.49 -2.51
N THR A 49 4.42 25.16 -3.66
CA THR A 49 4.54 26.63 -3.76
C THR A 49 3.22 27.38 -3.90
N LYS A 50 2.10 26.67 -4.09
CA LYS A 50 0.79 27.29 -4.41
C LYS A 50 0.06 27.92 -3.23
N GLY A 51 0.44 27.61 -1.99
CA GLY A 51 -0.22 28.17 -0.80
C GLY A 51 -1.65 27.65 -0.54
N ASN A 52 -2.09 26.63 -1.26
CA ASN A 52 -3.41 25.99 -1.05
C ASN A 52 -3.36 24.89 0.04
N ARG A 53 -2.17 24.35 0.33
CA ARG A 53 -1.95 23.28 1.30
C ARG A 53 -0.51 23.33 1.82
N LEU A 54 -0.33 23.07 3.11
CA LEU A 54 1.01 22.92 3.67
C LEU A 54 1.67 21.65 3.09
N PRO A 55 2.85 21.73 2.46
CA PRO A 55 3.58 20.53 2.01
C PRO A 55 4.02 19.69 3.21
N SER A 56 4.27 18.39 3.00
CA SER A 56 4.82 17.56 4.08
C SER A 56 6.26 18.00 4.43
N TRP A 57 6.74 17.57 5.60
CA TRP A 57 8.13 17.80 5.97
C TRP A 57 9.10 17.17 4.95
N GLU A 58 8.81 15.96 4.48
CA GLU A 58 9.60 15.29 3.44
C GLU A 58 9.62 16.09 2.13
N THR A 59 8.48 16.61 1.68
CA THR A 59 8.43 17.48 0.50
C THR A 59 9.21 18.77 0.69
N THR A 60 9.16 19.35 1.88
CA THR A 60 9.94 20.53 2.24
C THR A 60 11.44 20.23 2.19
N VAL A 61 11.88 19.11 2.78
CA VAL A 61 13.28 18.68 2.80
C VAL A 61 13.81 18.54 1.37
N GLU A 62 13.10 17.84 0.49
CA GLU A 62 13.56 17.62 -0.89
C GLU A 62 13.48 18.89 -1.74
N PHE A 63 12.50 19.77 -1.50
CA PHE A 63 12.45 21.09 -2.13
C PHE A 63 13.66 21.94 -1.73
N VAL A 64 13.96 21.99 -0.43
CA VAL A 64 15.06 22.80 0.13
C VAL A 64 16.42 22.26 -0.33
N LYS A 65 16.60 20.93 -0.35
CA LYS A 65 17.79 20.27 -0.92
C LYS A 65 17.95 20.54 -2.42
N ALA A 66 16.86 20.51 -3.20
CA ALA A 66 16.92 20.81 -4.63
C ALA A 66 17.34 22.26 -4.93
N CYS A 67 17.06 23.17 -3.98
CA CYS A 67 17.58 24.54 -3.96
C CYS A 67 19.01 24.65 -3.39
N GLY A 68 19.60 23.58 -2.86
CA GLY A 68 20.94 23.60 -2.27
C GLY A 68 21.02 24.23 -0.88
N ALA A 69 19.89 24.35 -0.17
CA ALA A 69 19.85 24.88 1.20
C ALA A 69 19.73 23.75 2.23
N ASP A 70 20.00 24.06 3.50
CA ASP A 70 19.84 23.14 4.62
C ASP A 70 18.37 23.02 5.03
N PRO A 71 17.77 21.81 4.98
CA PRO A 71 16.42 21.57 5.47
C PRO A 71 16.20 22.01 6.91
N ALA A 72 17.17 21.85 7.82
CA ALA A 72 16.97 22.17 9.23
C ALA A 72 16.55 23.64 9.46
N ALA A 73 17.04 24.56 8.63
CA ALA A 73 16.69 25.99 8.66
C ALA A 73 15.22 26.32 8.34
N TYR A 74 14.45 25.32 7.87
CA TYR A 74 13.02 25.45 7.57
C TYR A 74 12.14 24.67 8.54
N ARG A 75 12.71 23.89 9.47
CA ARG A 75 11.97 22.99 10.36
C ARG A 75 11.02 23.74 11.28
N GLU A 76 11.52 24.74 11.99
CA GLU A 76 10.73 25.54 12.93
C GLU A 76 9.57 26.26 12.22
N ARG A 77 9.86 26.92 11.08
CA ARG A 77 8.83 27.58 10.26
C ARG A 77 7.76 26.61 9.78
N TRP A 78 8.15 25.40 9.39
CA TRP A 78 7.21 24.36 8.99
C TRP A 78 6.37 23.87 10.18
N GLU A 79 6.97 23.70 11.36
CA GLU A 79 6.27 23.29 12.58
C GLU A 79 5.25 24.33 13.06
N ILE A 80 5.58 25.62 13.01
CA ILE A 80 4.66 26.72 13.31
C ILE A 80 3.45 26.68 12.37
N ALA A 81 3.70 26.54 11.06
CA ALA A 81 2.63 26.44 10.08
C ALA A 81 1.77 25.18 10.28
N ASN A 82 2.41 24.05 10.59
CA ASN A 82 1.74 22.79 10.90
C ASN A 82 0.89 22.89 12.17
N LEU A 83 1.36 23.59 13.20
CA LEU A 83 0.58 23.83 14.43
C LEU A 83 -0.68 24.63 14.13
N ALA A 84 -0.58 25.72 13.36
CA ALA A 84 -1.76 26.51 12.95
C ALA A 84 -2.77 25.69 12.14
N VAL A 85 -2.30 24.80 11.27
CA VAL A 85 -3.17 23.87 10.51
C VAL A 85 -3.86 22.85 11.44
N ARG A 86 -3.17 22.38 12.49
CA ARG A 86 -3.70 21.40 13.45
C ARG A 86 -4.69 22.01 14.45
N SER A 87 -4.38 23.18 15.01
CA SER A 87 -5.26 23.88 15.97
C SER A 87 -6.64 24.16 15.38
N ALA A 88 -6.69 24.47 14.09
CA ALA A 88 -7.96 24.72 13.40
C ALA A 88 -8.84 23.50 13.15
N SER A 89 -8.26 22.31 13.24
CA SER A 89 -8.98 21.05 13.02
C SER A 89 -9.57 20.49 14.33
N ALA A 90 -9.13 20.98 15.49
CA ALA A 90 -9.59 20.54 16.81
C ALA A 90 -10.90 21.21 17.28
N GLY A 91 -11.38 22.24 16.58
CA GLY A 91 -12.58 23.02 16.95
C GLY A 91 -13.92 22.44 16.46
N VAL A 92 -13.95 21.25 15.85
CA VAL A 92 -15.17 20.63 15.31
C VAL A 92 -15.50 19.37 16.11
N PRO A 93 -16.51 19.38 17.01
CA PRO A 93 -16.91 18.18 17.73
C PRO A 93 -17.72 17.25 16.83
N SER A 94 -17.22 16.03 16.62
CA SER A 94 -17.90 14.97 15.88
C SER A 94 -18.84 14.21 16.81
N ASN A 95 -20.13 14.28 16.52
CA ASN A 95 -21.22 13.68 17.30
C ASN A 95 -21.47 12.25 16.81
N HIS A 96 -20.96 11.24 17.51
CA HIS A 96 -21.44 9.85 17.41
C HIS A 96 -21.29 9.13 18.76
N ALA A 97 -22.30 9.29 19.61
CA ALA A 97 -22.56 8.43 20.75
C ALA A 97 -23.41 7.23 20.30
N GLY A 98 -23.04 6.03 20.77
CA GLY A 98 -23.76 4.79 20.49
C GLY A 98 -23.22 3.61 21.30
N VAL A 99 -23.40 3.68 22.63
CA VAL A 99 -23.71 2.59 23.59
C VAL A 99 -23.02 1.22 23.38
N VAL A 100 -22.15 0.80 24.33
CA VAL A 100 -22.44 -0.29 25.29
C VAL A 100 -21.65 -0.04 26.59
N ALA A 101 -22.33 -0.22 27.71
CA ALA A 101 -21.91 0.10 29.06
C ALA A 101 -20.96 -0.92 29.71
N ALA A 102 -20.04 -0.35 30.50
CA ALA A 102 -19.40 -0.78 31.74
C ALA A 102 -19.64 -2.19 32.32
N HIS A 103 -18.55 -2.81 32.80
CA HIS A 103 -18.41 -3.38 34.15
C HIS A 103 -16.95 -3.17 34.67
N PRO A 104 -16.73 -2.71 35.93
CA PRO A 104 -15.42 -2.52 36.56
C PRO A 104 -15.00 -3.73 37.45
N PRO A 105 -13.80 -3.71 38.07
CA PRO A 105 -12.96 -4.90 38.30
C PRO A 105 -13.05 -5.49 39.72
N HIS A 106 -12.52 -6.69 39.89
CA HIS A 106 -12.11 -7.21 41.21
C HIS A 106 -10.65 -7.71 41.16
N GLU A 107 -9.80 -6.99 41.89
CA GLU A 107 -8.47 -7.38 42.38
C GLU A 107 -8.57 -8.19 43.69
N LEU A 108 -7.42 -8.79 44.05
CA LEU A 108 -6.95 -9.37 45.33
C LEU A 108 -6.73 -10.90 45.23
N GLU A 109 -5.50 -11.42 45.03
CA GLU A 109 -4.25 -11.38 45.82
C GLU A 109 -4.09 -12.62 46.72
N ASN A 110 -2.83 -13.06 46.86
CA ASN A 110 -2.25 -14.15 47.68
C ASN A 110 -2.22 -15.56 47.04
N ALA A 111 -1.16 -16.38 47.14
CA ALA A 111 -0.01 -16.36 48.05
C ALA A 111 1.22 -17.10 47.48
N VAL A 112 2.35 -16.70 48.05
CA VAL A 112 3.74 -17.19 47.96
C VAL A 112 3.92 -18.65 48.40
N SER A 113 4.90 -19.35 47.79
CA SER A 113 5.87 -20.18 48.52
C SER A 113 7.15 -20.38 47.71
N ASP A 114 8.25 -20.02 48.36
CA ASP A 114 9.66 -20.16 48.01
C ASP A 114 10.11 -21.63 47.77
N VAL A 115 11.27 -21.81 47.12
CA VAL A 115 12.53 -22.24 47.77
C VAL A 115 13.54 -22.86 46.77
N VAL A 116 14.71 -22.19 46.71
CA VAL A 116 16.11 -22.67 46.58
C VAL A 116 16.86 -22.73 45.24
N GLU A 117 18.04 -22.10 45.33
CA GLU A 117 19.16 -21.87 44.43
C GLU A 117 19.98 -23.10 44.00
N GLY A 118 20.37 -23.08 42.72
CA GLY A 118 21.75 -23.26 42.21
C GLY A 118 22.40 -24.66 42.23
N PRO A 119 23.58 -24.86 41.61
CA PRO A 119 24.34 -23.99 40.68
C PRO A 119 24.75 -24.71 39.35
N TRP A 120 25.31 -23.92 38.42
CA TRP A 120 25.93 -24.36 37.16
C TRP A 120 27.10 -25.35 37.38
N PRO A 121 27.46 -26.13 36.34
CA PRO A 121 28.84 -26.05 35.89
C PRO A 121 29.02 -25.95 34.36
N ALA A 122 30.22 -25.48 34.03
CA ALA A 122 30.74 -25.17 32.71
C ALA A 122 31.30 -26.40 31.98
N GLY A 123 31.42 -26.24 30.66
CA GLY A 123 32.53 -26.78 29.85
C GLY A 123 32.40 -28.22 29.36
N GLU A 124 32.37 -28.41 28.04
CA GLU A 124 33.46 -29.09 27.32
C GLU A 124 33.17 -29.18 25.81
N THR A 125 34.19 -28.82 25.02
CA THR A 125 34.33 -29.16 23.58
C THR A 125 35.15 -30.45 23.53
N PRO A 126 34.96 -31.35 22.53
CA PRO A 126 36.02 -31.47 21.52
C PRO A 126 35.57 -31.91 20.09
N ALA A 127 36.21 -31.27 19.10
CA ALA A 127 36.93 -31.83 17.94
C ALA A 127 36.24 -32.77 16.89
N SER A 128 36.34 -32.36 15.61
CA SER A 128 36.52 -33.22 14.41
C SER A 128 37.92 -33.88 14.40
N PRO A 129 38.39 -34.78 13.48
CA PRO A 129 37.99 -35.12 12.08
C PRO A 129 38.16 -36.67 11.81
N PRO A 130 38.48 -37.28 10.62
CA PRO A 130 38.83 -36.74 9.28
C PRO A 130 38.26 -37.45 8.04
N ALA A 131 38.61 -36.84 6.90
CA ALA A 131 38.38 -37.28 5.53
C ALA A 131 39.33 -38.39 5.05
N THR A 132 38.86 -39.19 4.09
CA THR A 132 39.68 -39.93 3.12
C THR A 132 38.90 -40.11 1.82
N GLY A 133 39.41 -39.60 0.70
CA GLY A 133 39.10 -40.11 -0.65
C GLY A 133 39.93 -41.37 -0.97
N PRO A 134 40.12 -41.82 -2.23
CA PRO A 134 39.75 -41.14 -3.48
C PRO A 134 39.27 -42.06 -4.67
N VAL A 135 39.15 -41.44 -5.85
CA VAL A 135 39.32 -41.93 -7.26
C VAL A 135 38.21 -42.69 -8.03
N SER A 136 37.96 -42.15 -9.24
CA SER A 136 37.61 -42.81 -10.54
C SER A 136 36.24 -43.47 -10.68
N SER A 137 35.54 -43.45 -11.82
CA SER A 137 35.85 -43.05 -13.21
C SER A 137 34.54 -43.08 -14.03
N VAL A 138 34.44 -42.20 -15.02
CA VAL A 138 33.45 -42.20 -16.13
C VAL A 138 33.77 -43.37 -17.09
N PRO A 139 32.77 -44.08 -17.66
CA PRO A 139 32.28 -43.83 -19.03
C PRO A 139 30.73 -43.83 -19.06
N GLY A 140 30.01 -43.06 -19.88
CA GLY A 140 30.20 -42.82 -21.30
C GLY A 140 29.44 -43.88 -22.09
N ASP A 141 28.17 -43.64 -22.47
CA ASP A 141 27.67 -44.19 -23.73
C ASP A 141 26.59 -43.34 -24.39
N ARG A 142 26.70 -43.30 -25.72
CA ARG A 142 25.96 -42.56 -26.72
C ARG A 142 24.78 -43.41 -27.19
N GLY A 143 23.57 -42.83 -27.20
CA GLY A 143 22.39 -43.48 -27.78
C GLY A 143 21.56 -42.50 -28.60
N ARG A 144 21.82 -42.45 -29.91
CA ARG A 144 21.19 -41.62 -30.94
C ARG A 144 19.66 -41.85 -31.10
N PHE A 145 18.96 -40.74 -31.38
CA PHE A 145 17.86 -40.54 -32.35
C PHE A 145 16.88 -41.70 -32.66
N ARG A 146 15.57 -41.42 -32.53
CA ARG A 146 14.70 -41.04 -33.67
C ARG A 146 13.28 -40.64 -33.21
N PRO A 147 12.60 -39.71 -33.93
CA PRO A 147 11.22 -39.31 -33.67
C PRO A 147 10.22 -40.14 -34.49
N ALA A 148 9.00 -40.31 -33.99
CA ALA A 148 7.86 -40.76 -34.79
C ALA A 148 6.55 -40.11 -34.31
N ARG A 149 5.99 -39.27 -35.19
CA ARG A 149 4.54 -39.09 -35.42
C ARG A 149 4.34 -39.34 -36.93
N PRO A 150 3.16 -39.66 -37.48
CA PRO A 150 1.80 -39.47 -36.92
C PRO A 150 0.85 -40.67 -37.15
N VAL A 151 -0.38 -40.62 -36.62
CA VAL A 151 -1.53 -41.32 -37.21
C VAL A 151 -2.70 -40.35 -37.27
N VAL A 152 -3.16 -40.15 -38.51
CA VAL A 152 -4.42 -39.52 -38.89
C VAL A 152 -5.50 -40.60 -38.80
N ALA A 153 -6.65 -40.27 -38.21
CA ALA A 153 -7.90 -40.94 -38.51
C ALA A 153 -8.99 -39.87 -38.59
N ALA A 154 -9.54 -39.75 -39.80
CA ALA A 154 -10.72 -38.96 -40.14
C ALA A 154 -11.98 -39.83 -40.03
N LEU A 155 -13.12 -39.17 -40.32
CA LEU A 155 -14.51 -39.65 -40.49
C LEU A 155 -15.41 -39.43 -39.26
N ALA A 156 -16.65 -38.93 -39.34
CA ALA A 156 -17.41 -38.28 -40.41
C ALA A 156 -18.79 -37.89 -39.82
N VAL A 157 -19.26 -36.68 -40.17
CA VAL A 157 -20.63 -36.33 -40.66
C VAL A 157 -21.86 -36.33 -39.73
N GLY A 158 -22.58 -35.20 -39.82
CA GLY A 158 -24.04 -35.07 -39.70
C GLY A 158 -24.48 -34.09 -38.59
N ALA A 159 -25.38 -33.13 -38.77
CA ALA A 159 -26.13 -32.64 -39.92
C ALA A 159 -26.74 -31.26 -39.55
N VAL A 160 -27.19 -30.57 -40.60
CA VAL A 160 -27.92 -29.30 -40.72
C VAL A 160 -29.09 -29.14 -39.73
N GLY A 161 -29.32 -27.90 -39.29
CA GLY A 161 -30.54 -27.46 -38.63
C GLY A 161 -30.71 -25.93 -38.64
N VAL A 162 -31.05 -25.38 -39.80
CA VAL A 162 -31.57 -24.01 -39.96
C VAL A 162 -33.04 -24.02 -39.55
N ALA A 163 -33.45 -23.10 -38.67
CA ALA A 163 -34.85 -22.70 -38.55
C ALA A 163 -34.92 -21.22 -38.15
N ALA A 164 -35.08 -20.37 -39.15
CA ALA A 164 -35.63 -19.04 -39.00
C ALA A 164 -37.15 -19.16 -38.84
N VAL A 165 -37.72 -18.51 -37.82
CA VAL A 165 -39.16 -18.21 -37.77
C VAL A 165 -39.30 -16.72 -37.51
N VAL A 166 -39.71 -16.02 -38.55
CA VAL A 166 -40.28 -14.67 -38.54
C VAL A 166 -41.79 -14.82 -38.73
N LEU A 167 -42.55 -13.80 -38.29
CA LEU A 167 -43.96 -13.45 -38.56
C LEU A 167 -44.87 -13.70 -37.32
N VAL A 168 -45.74 -12.79 -36.87
CA VAL A 168 -46.31 -11.53 -37.41
C VAL A 168 -46.77 -10.66 -36.23
N ALA A 169 -46.71 -9.35 -36.44
CA ALA A 169 -47.26 -8.30 -35.59
C ALA A 169 -48.80 -8.35 -35.47
N VAL A 170 -49.31 -8.07 -34.27
CA VAL A 170 -50.67 -7.55 -34.07
C VAL A 170 -50.57 -6.16 -33.46
N THR A 171 -51.13 -5.21 -34.20
CA THR A 171 -51.32 -3.80 -33.88
C THR A 171 -52.30 -3.61 -32.73
N GLY A 172 -52.01 -2.65 -31.84
CA GLY A 172 -52.88 -2.31 -30.71
C GLY A 172 -52.60 -0.91 -30.15
N ASP A 173 -53.12 0.07 -30.88
CA ASP A 173 -53.72 1.35 -30.45
C ASP A 173 -52.95 2.44 -29.66
N ARG A 174 -53.39 3.66 -30.01
CA ARG A 174 -52.98 5.00 -29.57
C ARG A 174 -52.96 5.18 -28.05
N GLY A 175 -51.88 5.78 -27.57
CA GLY A 175 -51.84 6.53 -26.31
C GLY A 175 -50.96 7.75 -26.47
N SER A 176 -51.59 8.92 -26.63
CA SER A 176 -50.94 10.22 -26.59
C SER A 176 -50.28 10.45 -25.22
N GLY A 177 -48.96 10.53 -25.18
CA GLY A 177 -48.19 10.91 -24.01
C GLY A 177 -47.34 12.13 -24.35
N THR A 178 -47.67 13.25 -23.73
CA THR A 178 -46.99 14.55 -23.78
C THR A 178 -45.48 14.46 -23.56
N ASP A 179 -44.70 15.05 -24.47
CA ASP A 179 -43.29 15.39 -24.27
C ASP A 179 -43.15 16.34 -23.07
N GLY A 180 -42.76 15.79 -21.92
CA GLY A 180 -42.16 16.53 -20.82
C GLY A 180 -40.68 16.16 -20.73
N PRO A 181 -39.75 17.11 -20.53
CA PRO A 181 -38.35 16.78 -20.35
C PRO A 181 -38.21 15.95 -19.07
N SER A 182 -37.98 14.64 -19.24
CA SER A 182 -37.61 13.75 -18.15
C SER A 182 -36.22 14.15 -17.66
N VAL A 183 -36.19 14.90 -16.57
CA VAL A 183 -35.00 15.10 -15.76
C VAL A 183 -34.65 13.73 -15.20
N ASN A 184 -33.64 13.09 -15.78
CA ASN A 184 -33.04 11.89 -15.19
C ASN A 184 -32.68 12.23 -13.72
N PRO A 185 -33.12 11.43 -12.74
CA PRO A 185 -32.60 11.56 -11.39
C PRO A 185 -31.08 11.31 -11.43
N PRO A 186 -30.28 11.99 -10.59
CA PRO A 186 -28.84 11.82 -10.60
C PRO A 186 -28.53 10.34 -10.39
N GLU A 187 -27.86 9.74 -11.38
CA GLU A 187 -27.28 8.41 -11.24
C GLU A 187 -26.50 8.37 -9.93
N SER A 188 -26.89 7.44 -9.05
CA SER A 188 -26.04 6.98 -7.95
C SER A 188 -24.62 6.79 -8.47
N PRO A 189 -23.58 7.12 -7.69
CA PRO A 189 -22.21 7.03 -8.15
C PRO A 189 -21.88 5.57 -8.46
N SER A 190 -21.95 5.22 -9.74
CA SER A 190 -21.43 3.96 -10.25
C SER A 190 -19.95 3.92 -9.86
N THR A 191 -19.61 3.03 -8.92
CA THR A 191 -18.23 2.78 -8.55
C THR A 191 -17.54 2.25 -9.79
N THR A 192 -16.83 3.13 -10.50
CA THR A 192 -16.10 2.77 -11.72
C THR A 192 -15.09 1.70 -11.33
N ARG A 193 -15.25 0.49 -11.87
CA ARG A 193 -14.27 -0.59 -11.64
C ARG A 193 -12.96 -0.17 -12.29
N LEU A 194 -11.89 -0.17 -11.50
CA LEU A 194 -10.54 0.11 -11.99
C LEU A 194 -10.17 -0.88 -13.10
N SER A 195 -9.51 -0.35 -14.13
CA SER A 195 -9.03 -1.06 -15.30
C SER A 195 -7.50 -1.10 -15.33
N ALA A 196 -6.93 -1.89 -16.24
CA ALA A 196 -5.48 -1.90 -16.46
C ALA A 196 -4.92 -0.51 -16.84
N ALA A 197 -5.71 0.33 -17.51
CA ALA A 197 -5.32 1.68 -17.91
C ALA A 197 -5.22 2.66 -16.72
N ASP A 198 -5.79 2.33 -15.56
CA ASP A 198 -5.75 3.15 -14.35
C ASP A 198 -4.48 2.91 -13.51
N CYS A 199 -3.58 2.03 -13.98
CA CYS A 199 -2.36 1.71 -13.27
C CYS A 199 -1.23 2.73 -13.58
N PRO A 200 -0.52 3.28 -12.57
CA PRO A 200 -0.73 3.06 -11.14
C PRO A 200 -1.84 3.92 -10.56
N VAL A 201 -2.67 3.30 -9.74
CA VAL A 201 -3.63 3.97 -8.88
C VAL A 201 -2.87 4.70 -7.79
N HIS A 202 -3.16 6.00 -7.65
CA HIS A 202 -2.54 6.84 -6.64
C HIS A 202 -3.52 7.01 -5.47
N PRO A 203 -3.33 6.32 -4.34
CA PRO A 203 -4.19 6.48 -3.18
C PRO A 203 -4.06 7.88 -2.59
N THR A 204 -5.19 8.46 -2.22
CA THR A 204 -5.22 9.67 -1.41
C THR A 204 -4.67 9.37 -0.01
N ASN A 205 -4.00 10.36 0.59
CA ASN A 205 -3.55 10.23 1.97
C ASN A 205 -4.77 10.20 2.90
N PRO A 206 -4.86 9.23 3.83
CA PRO A 206 -5.87 9.29 4.86
C PRO A 206 -5.67 10.54 5.74
N PRO A 207 -6.71 10.96 6.48
CA PRO A 207 -6.56 12.00 7.48
C PRO A 207 -5.38 11.71 8.40
N TRP A 208 -4.65 12.75 8.78
CA TRP A 208 -3.58 12.58 9.75
C TRP A 208 -4.16 11.99 11.05
N SER A 209 -3.43 11.04 11.63
CA SER A 209 -3.76 10.44 12.92
C SER A 209 -2.47 9.95 13.56
N LEU A 210 -2.44 9.91 14.89
CA LEU A 210 -1.30 9.39 15.64
C LEU A 210 -1.15 7.88 15.44
N PRO A 211 0.07 7.34 15.53
CA PRO A 211 0.26 5.90 15.64
C PRO A 211 -0.46 5.34 16.87
N ALA A 212 -0.85 4.07 16.84
CA ALA A 212 -1.49 3.39 17.96
C ALA A 212 -0.58 3.36 19.20
N HIS A 213 0.72 3.11 18.99
CA HIS A 213 1.73 3.13 20.04
C HIS A 213 2.62 4.36 19.97
N GLN A 214 2.86 4.99 21.11
CA GLN A 214 3.75 6.15 21.16
C GLN A 214 5.18 5.73 20.78
N GLY A 215 5.80 6.49 19.88
CA GLY A 215 7.14 6.21 19.37
C GLY A 215 7.19 5.32 18.13
N ASP A 216 6.04 4.77 17.69
CA ASP A 216 5.98 4.03 16.44
C ASP A 216 6.20 4.94 15.23
N SER A 217 7.01 4.47 14.28
CA SER A 217 7.12 5.08 12.96
C SER A 217 7.60 4.07 11.95
N ALA A 218 6.95 4.02 10.79
CA ALA A 218 7.32 3.19 9.66
C ALA A 218 7.74 4.03 8.47
N LYS A 219 8.84 3.63 7.82
CA LYS A 219 9.26 4.17 6.54
C LYS A 219 9.20 3.07 5.48
N PHE A 220 8.47 3.32 4.41
CA PHE A 220 8.52 2.48 3.22
C PHE A 220 9.84 2.71 2.49
N ILE A 221 10.57 1.64 2.20
CA ILE A 221 11.83 1.69 1.46
C ILE A 221 11.60 1.42 -0.02
N GLY A 222 10.76 0.43 -0.34
CA GLY A 222 10.39 0.15 -1.72
C GLY A 222 9.78 -1.23 -1.94
N ASP A 223 9.29 -1.39 -3.16
CA ASP A 223 8.93 -2.67 -3.75
C ASP A 223 10.21 -3.40 -4.16
N ILE A 224 10.50 -4.50 -3.48
CA ILE A 224 11.68 -5.34 -3.78
C ILE A 224 11.38 -6.27 -4.94
N THR A 225 10.14 -6.79 -5.00
CA THR A 225 9.63 -7.51 -6.17
C THR A 225 8.32 -6.89 -6.64
N LEU A 226 7.97 -7.19 -7.89
CA LEU A 226 6.72 -6.76 -8.54
C LEU A 226 6.47 -5.25 -8.38
N PRO A 227 7.29 -4.37 -8.98
CA PRO A 227 6.98 -2.94 -9.06
C PRO A 227 5.58 -2.69 -9.62
N ASP A 228 5.03 -1.53 -9.36
CA ASP A 228 3.68 -1.17 -9.83
C ASP A 228 3.52 -1.39 -11.33
N CYS A 229 2.36 -1.93 -11.71
CA CYS A 229 1.95 -2.23 -13.07
C CYS A 229 2.76 -3.34 -13.75
N THR A 230 3.42 -4.20 -12.97
CA THR A 230 4.00 -5.44 -13.51
C THR A 230 2.91 -6.31 -14.14
N HIS A 231 3.17 -6.80 -15.34
CA HIS A 231 2.29 -7.74 -16.05
C HIS A 231 2.52 -9.18 -15.59
N VAL A 232 1.44 -9.91 -15.31
CA VAL A 232 1.46 -11.29 -14.83
C VAL A 232 0.37 -12.09 -15.53
N GLY A 233 0.68 -13.32 -15.93
CA GLY A 233 -0.32 -14.20 -16.55
C GLY A 233 -1.45 -14.61 -15.60
N PRO A 234 -2.57 -15.12 -16.13
CA PRO A 234 -3.70 -15.58 -15.33
C PRO A 234 -3.37 -16.87 -14.58
N ARG A 235 -3.97 -17.05 -13.40
CA ARG A 235 -3.78 -18.24 -12.53
C ARG A 235 -2.32 -18.55 -12.16
N GLN A 236 -1.49 -17.52 -12.08
CA GLN A 236 -0.11 -17.62 -11.65
C GLN A 236 0.00 -17.36 -10.14
N THR A 237 0.99 -18.00 -9.51
CA THR A 237 1.41 -17.66 -8.16
C THR A 237 2.72 -16.88 -8.24
N VAL A 238 2.71 -15.63 -7.78
CA VAL A 238 3.89 -14.75 -7.77
C VAL A 238 4.11 -14.17 -6.38
N THR A 239 5.36 -13.98 -5.97
CA THR A 239 5.70 -13.47 -4.64
C THR A 239 5.95 -11.97 -4.66
N LYS A 240 5.20 -11.23 -3.84
CA LYS A 240 5.42 -9.82 -3.57
C LYS A 240 6.28 -9.63 -2.32
N VAL A 241 7.29 -8.77 -2.43
CA VAL A 241 8.17 -8.39 -1.33
C VAL A 241 8.23 -6.87 -1.22
N TRP A 242 7.89 -6.36 -0.04
CA TRP A 242 8.10 -4.97 0.33
C TRP A 242 9.21 -4.86 1.36
N ARG A 243 10.02 -3.80 1.29
CA ARG A 243 10.97 -3.45 2.35
C ARG A 243 10.47 -2.25 3.13
N LEU A 244 10.36 -2.42 4.44
CA LEU A 244 10.03 -1.36 5.38
C LEU A 244 11.21 -1.16 6.35
N LYS A 245 11.29 0.02 6.95
CA LYS A 245 12.20 0.35 8.04
C LYS A 245 11.39 0.78 9.26
N ASN A 246 11.74 0.26 10.42
CA ASN A 246 11.30 0.83 11.69
C ASN A 246 12.06 2.15 11.89
N ALA A 247 11.38 3.26 11.65
CA ALA A 247 11.91 4.61 11.81
C ALA A 247 11.54 5.22 13.18
N GLY A 248 10.89 4.43 14.04
CA GLY A 248 10.43 4.84 15.36
C GLY A 248 11.51 4.68 16.42
N THR A 249 11.07 4.73 17.67
CA THR A 249 11.90 4.57 18.88
C THR A 249 11.55 3.32 19.68
N VAL A 250 10.50 2.60 19.29
CA VAL A 250 10.05 1.34 19.94
C VAL A 250 10.14 0.18 18.95
N PRO A 251 10.43 -1.06 19.41
CA PRO A 251 10.47 -2.22 18.54
C PRO A 251 9.07 -2.63 18.10
N TRP A 252 8.93 -3.04 16.83
CA TRP A 252 7.73 -3.73 16.37
C TRP A 252 7.79 -5.17 16.87
N LYS A 253 6.82 -5.56 17.69
CA LYS A 253 6.68 -6.92 18.21
C LYS A 253 5.31 -7.48 17.90
N ALA A 254 5.25 -8.62 17.22
CA ALA A 254 4.00 -9.24 16.77
C ALA A 254 3.13 -8.35 15.85
N TYR A 255 3.74 -7.48 15.06
CA TYR A 255 3.00 -6.67 14.07
C TYR A 255 2.65 -7.53 12.86
N SER A 256 1.61 -7.14 12.12
CA SER A 256 1.19 -7.81 10.89
C SER A 256 0.77 -6.80 9.82
N LEU A 257 0.65 -7.24 8.56
CA LEU A 257 -0.12 -6.55 7.54
C LEU A 257 -1.49 -7.22 7.40
N HIS A 258 -2.56 -6.45 7.59
CA HIS A 258 -3.93 -6.88 7.39
C HIS A 258 -4.49 -6.33 6.08
N ARG A 259 -5.01 -7.21 5.22
CA ARG A 259 -5.64 -6.85 3.95
C ARG A 259 -6.94 -6.09 4.20
N LEU A 260 -7.11 -4.95 3.53
CA LEU A 260 -8.30 -4.11 3.66
C LEU A 260 -9.45 -4.54 2.76
N ASP A 261 -9.13 -5.11 1.61
CA ASP A 261 -10.10 -5.43 0.55
C ASP A 261 -10.70 -6.83 0.80
N LEU A 262 -11.50 -6.94 1.86
CA LEU A 262 -12.20 -8.15 2.30
C LEU A 262 -13.74 -7.96 2.19
N PRO A 263 -14.51 -9.03 1.93
CA PRO A 263 -14.05 -10.39 1.60
C PRO A 263 -13.43 -10.47 0.19
N GLN A 264 -12.44 -11.35 0.01
CA GLN A 264 -11.79 -11.55 -1.28
C GLN A 264 -12.76 -12.26 -2.24
N GLN A 265 -12.96 -11.71 -3.43
CA GLN A 265 -13.82 -12.32 -4.45
C GLN A 265 -13.00 -13.24 -5.38
N PRO A 266 -13.58 -14.31 -5.95
CA PRO A 266 -12.85 -15.25 -6.81
C PRO A 266 -12.20 -14.66 -8.07
N ASP A 267 -12.69 -13.50 -8.53
CA ASP A 267 -12.17 -12.77 -9.69
C ASP A 267 -11.12 -11.70 -9.32
N GLN A 268 -10.73 -11.61 -8.05
CA GLN A 268 -9.65 -10.74 -7.57
C GLN A 268 -8.35 -11.53 -7.38
N CYS A 269 -7.23 -10.82 -7.27
CA CYS A 269 -5.99 -11.43 -6.78
C CYS A 269 -6.17 -11.92 -5.33
N GLN A 270 -5.81 -13.18 -5.10
CA GLN A 270 -5.88 -13.80 -3.78
C GLN A 270 -4.55 -13.67 -3.05
N THR A 271 -4.62 -13.44 -1.74
CA THR A 271 -3.48 -13.46 -0.83
C THR A 271 -3.92 -14.05 0.50
N VAL A 272 -2.98 -14.39 1.38
CA VAL A 272 -3.33 -14.47 2.81
C VAL A 272 -3.84 -13.10 3.30
N SER A 273 -4.76 -13.09 4.25
CA SER A 273 -5.37 -11.86 4.77
C SER A 273 -4.46 -11.15 5.78
N ASP A 274 -3.73 -11.92 6.58
CA ASP A 274 -2.83 -11.44 7.63
C ASP A 274 -1.42 -11.97 7.41
N ILE A 275 -0.47 -11.05 7.21
CA ILE A 275 0.93 -11.38 6.94
C ILE A 275 1.74 -10.96 8.16
N PRO A 276 2.31 -11.89 8.93
CA PRO A 276 3.13 -11.53 10.09
C PRO A 276 4.39 -10.78 9.65
N ILE A 277 4.73 -9.73 10.38
CA ILE A 277 5.97 -8.96 10.22
C ILE A 277 6.94 -9.46 11.29
N LYS A 278 8.16 -9.79 10.89
CA LYS A 278 9.21 -10.19 11.83
C LYS A 278 9.48 -9.06 12.82
N ASP A 279 9.72 -9.40 14.08
CA ASP A 279 10.10 -8.43 15.09
C ASP A 279 11.26 -7.56 14.59
N THR A 280 11.09 -6.24 14.64
CA THR A 280 12.00 -5.28 14.00
C THR A 280 12.33 -4.16 14.97
N ARG A 281 13.61 -4.01 15.33
CA ARG A 281 14.05 -2.96 16.26
C ARG A 281 14.08 -1.59 15.59
N PRO A 282 14.07 -0.49 16.37
CA PRO A 282 14.32 0.85 15.85
C PRO A 282 15.56 0.91 14.96
N GLY A 283 15.41 1.49 13.78
CA GLY A 283 16.48 1.62 12.78
C GLY A 283 16.65 0.43 11.84
N GLU A 284 16.14 -0.76 12.18
CA GLU A 284 16.26 -1.97 11.35
C GLU A 284 15.26 -1.96 10.18
N MET A 285 15.62 -2.71 9.13
CA MET A 285 14.77 -2.96 7.97
C MET A 285 14.21 -4.39 8.00
N VAL A 286 13.01 -4.56 7.44
CA VAL A 286 12.34 -5.84 7.31
C VAL A 286 11.75 -6.02 5.91
N ASP A 287 11.95 -7.21 5.35
CA ASP A 287 11.32 -7.64 4.11
C ASP A 287 10.05 -8.44 4.44
N ILE A 288 8.90 -7.90 4.06
CA ILE A 288 7.58 -8.52 4.25
C ILE A 288 7.18 -9.19 2.94
N ARG A 289 6.80 -10.47 3.00
CA ARG A 289 6.54 -11.32 1.83
C ARG A 289 5.11 -11.83 1.83
N THR A 290 4.48 -11.87 0.66
CA THR A 290 3.19 -12.54 0.47
C THR A 290 3.10 -13.14 -0.93
N ASP A 291 2.43 -14.29 -1.04
CA ASP A 291 2.14 -14.90 -2.32
C ASP A 291 0.80 -14.38 -2.85
N ILE A 292 0.80 -14.05 -4.14
CA ILE A 292 -0.35 -13.55 -4.88
C ILE A 292 -0.75 -14.61 -5.89
N ILE A 293 -2.02 -15.02 -5.86
CA ILE A 293 -2.61 -15.87 -6.89
C ILE A 293 -3.46 -15.00 -7.82
N THR A 294 -3.08 -14.89 -9.09
CA THR A 294 -3.81 -14.06 -10.06
C THR A 294 -5.13 -14.73 -10.49
N PRO A 295 -6.20 -13.95 -10.73
CA PRO A 295 -7.46 -14.50 -11.24
C PRO A 295 -7.32 -15.03 -12.66
N LYS A 296 -8.38 -15.71 -13.14
CA LYS A 296 -8.48 -16.12 -14.55
C LYS A 296 -8.77 -14.94 -15.48
N LYS A 297 -9.53 -13.95 -15.01
CA LYS A 297 -9.95 -12.81 -15.82
C LYS A 297 -8.83 -11.77 -15.86
N PRO A 298 -8.57 -11.16 -17.02
CA PRO A 298 -7.61 -10.06 -17.12
C PRO A 298 -8.12 -8.81 -16.40
N GLY A 299 -7.20 -7.93 -16.00
CA GLY A 299 -7.53 -6.67 -15.35
C GLY A 299 -6.47 -6.20 -14.34
N LEU A 300 -6.75 -5.06 -13.70
CA LEU A 300 -5.90 -4.53 -12.64
C LEU A 300 -6.22 -5.21 -11.31
N CYS A 301 -5.22 -5.83 -10.70
CA CYS A 301 -5.25 -6.18 -9.29
C CYS A 301 -4.64 -5.05 -8.49
N TYR A 302 -5.44 -4.31 -7.73
CA TYR A 302 -4.99 -3.32 -6.76
C TYR A 302 -5.44 -3.76 -5.36
N VAL A 303 -4.49 -4.13 -4.50
CA VAL A 303 -4.78 -4.68 -3.17
C VAL A 303 -4.01 -3.91 -2.10
N ARG A 304 -4.70 -3.58 -1.02
CA ARG A 304 -4.21 -2.69 0.04
C ARG A 304 -4.15 -3.42 1.38
N PHE A 305 -3.15 -3.04 2.17
CA PHE A 305 -2.87 -3.56 3.50
C PHE A 305 -2.62 -2.43 4.48
N LYS A 306 -3.09 -2.60 5.71
CA LYS A 306 -2.71 -1.77 6.86
C LYS A 306 -1.84 -2.58 7.79
N MET A 307 -0.84 -1.92 8.37
CA MET A 307 -0.04 -2.53 9.42
C MET A 307 -0.83 -2.49 10.72
N MET A 308 -0.91 -3.64 11.38
CA MET A 308 -1.54 -3.85 12.67
C MET A 308 -0.46 -4.07 13.73
N GLU A 309 -0.69 -3.56 14.92
CA GLU A 309 0.15 -3.85 16.10
C GLU A 309 -0.30 -5.14 16.79
N GLY A 310 0.49 -5.63 17.75
CA GLY A 310 0.29 -6.95 18.38
C GLY A 310 -1.07 -7.14 19.08
N SER A 311 -1.73 -6.07 19.51
CA SER A 311 -3.09 -6.12 20.06
C SER A 311 -4.20 -6.14 18.99
N GLY A 312 -3.85 -6.08 17.71
CA GLY A 312 -4.80 -6.05 16.60
C GLY A 312 -5.35 -4.66 16.25
N GLN A 313 -4.79 -3.57 16.79
CA GLN A 313 -5.13 -2.20 16.38
C GLN A 313 -4.35 -1.78 15.13
N VAL A 314 -4.89 -0.84 14.35
CA VAL A 314 -4.17 -0.27 13.20
C VAL A 314 -2.99 0.56 13.72
N ALA A 315 -1.77 0.11 13.47
CA ALA A 315 -0.55 0.74 13.98
C ALA A 315 -0.37 2.18 13.47
N PHE A 316 -0.67 2.40 12.19
CA PHE A 316 -0.49 3.70 11.51
C PHE A 316 -1.78 4.15 10.81
N PRO A 317 -2.78 4.65 11.55
CA PRO A 317 -4.07 5.04 10.97
C PRO A 317 -3.93 6.17 9.95
N GLY A 318 -3.08 7.16 10.22
CA GLY A 318 -2.77 8.26 9.29
C GLY A 318 -1.75 7.94 8.19
N GLY A 319 -1.15 6.74 8.19
CA GLY A 319 -0.25 6.30 7.11
C GLY A 319 -1.02 5.81 5.89
N ARG A 320 -0.46 5.93 4.68
CA ARG A 320 -1.08 5.28 3.51
C ARG A 320 -1.08 3.75 3.68
N PRO A 321 -2.10 3.04 3.16
CA PRO A 321 -2.02 1.60 3.04
C PRO A 321 -0.79 1.19 2.20
N LEU A 322 -0.08 0.16 2.64
CA LEU A 322 0.85 -0.54 1.78
C LEU A 322 0.03 -1.25 0.70
N ASN A 323 0.48 -1.28 -0.54
CA ASN A 323 -0.30 -1.89 -1.61
C ASN A 323 0.61 -2.59 -2.63
N PHE A 324 -0.01 -3.41 -3.47
CA PHE A 324 0.57 -3.79 -4.76
C PHE A 324 -0.47 -3.53 -5.84
N GLN A 325 0.03 -3.28 -7.05
CA GLN A 325 -0.80 -3.11 -8.23
C GLN A 325 -0.15 -3.81 -9.42
N ILE A 326 -0.80 -4.85 -9.94
CA ILE A 326 -0.31 -5.65 -11.07
C ILE A 326 -1.39 -5.78 -12.14
N ILE A 327 -0.97 -5.92 -13.39
CA ILE A 327 -1.88 -6.12 -14.53
C ILE A 327 -1.90 -7.61 -14.84
N VAL A 328 -3.10 -8.19 -14.87
CA VAL A 328 -3.33 -9.56 -15.31
C VAL A 328 -3.70 -9.54 -16.78
N ASP A 329 -2.92 -10.25 -17.61
CA ASP A 329 -3.12 -10.35 -19.06
C ASP A 329 -4.19 -11.38 -19.49
#